data_AF-A0A0F9NT88-F1
#
_entry.id   AF-A0A0F9NT88-F1
#
_cell.length_a   1.000
_cell.length_b   1.000
_cell.length_c   1.000
_cell.angle_alpha   90.00
_cell.angle_beta   90.00
_cell.angle_gamma   90.00
#
_symmetry.space_group_name_H-M   'P 1'
#
loop_
_entity.id
_entity.type
_entity.pdbx_description
1 polymer ?
#
loop_
_entity_poly.entity_id
_entity_poly.type
_entity_poly.pdbx_seq_one_letter_code
_entity_poly.pdbx_strand_id
1 'polypeptide(L)'
;MSKMTNGQILQKAVEKAVKNGYKPSGLLGGVLKGEIGVGMDPNIYNHLTNIDNQYYVYIFSHDFAKAVWKHLKECDIPEEFCSRHANWQYHLQQMVLEENPLKYLKKFI
;
A
#
# COMPACT_ATOMS: atom_id res chain seq x y z
N MET A 1 -7.95 22.70 -0.12
CA MET A 1 -8.16 21.26 -0.38
C MET A 1 -7.85 20.50 0.90
N SER A 2 -8.80 19.73 1.45
CA SER A 2 -8.57 18.93 2.66
C SER A 2 -7.45 17.91 2.40
N LYS A 3 -6.42 17.87 3.26
CA LYS A 3 -5.34 16.86 3.18
C LYS A 3 -5.93 15.50 3.55
N MET A 4 -5.83 14.51 2.66
CA MET A 4 -6.13 13.10 2.99
C MET A 4 -5.35 12.65 4.23
N THR A 5 -6.01 11.92 5.13
CA THR A 5 -5.38 11.32 6.31
C THR A 5 -4.55 10.08 5.94
N ASN A 6 -3.65 9.66 6.84
CA ASN A 6 -2.87 8.43 6.67
C ASN A 6 -3.76 7.19 6.47
N GLY A 7 -4.83 7.05 7.26
CA GLY A 7 -5.78 5.94 7.09
C GLY A 7 -6.50 5.99 5.74
N GLN A 8 -6.88 7.16 5.24
CA GLN A 8 -7.46 7.30 3.89
C GLN A 8 -6.47 6.95 2.78
N ILE A 9 -5.19 7.28 2.95
CA ILE A 9 -4.13 6.89 2.02
C ILE A 9 -3.97 5.37 2.01
N LEU A 10 -3.85 4.76 3.19
CA LEU A 10 -3.70 3.32 3.34
C LEU A 10 -4.90 2.56 2.77
N GLN A 11 -6.12 3.02 3.06
CA GLN A 11 -7.36 2.46 2.54
C GLN A 11 -7.33 2.39 1.01
N LYS A 12 -7.13 3.53 0.35
CA LYS A 12 -7.12 3.59 -1.13
C LYS A 12 -6.01 2.75 -1.74
N ALA A 13 -4.84 2.69 -1.10
CA ALA A 13 -3.73 1.87 -1.56
C ALA A 13 -4.07 0.37 -1.48
N VAL A 14 -4.71 -0.07 -0.39
CA VAL A 14 -5.20 -1.45 -0.22
C VAL A 14 -6.30 -1.76 -1.23
N GLU A 15 -7.28 -0.88 -1.41
CA GLU A 15 -8.35 -1.04 -2.40
C GLU A 15 -7.78 -1.22 -3.82
N LYS A 16 -6.82 -0.37 -4.20
CA LYS A 16 -6.11 -0.47 -5.48
C LYS A 16 -5.36 -1.81 -5.60
N ALA A 17 -4.62 -2.21 -4.56
CA ALA A 17 -3.88 -3.46 -4.57
C ALA A 17 -4.82 -4.68 -4.71
N VAL A 18 -5.93 -4.70 -3.96
CA VAL A 18 -6.92 -5.78 -4.00
C VAL A 18 -7.56 -5.88 -5.38
N LYS A 19 -7.93 -4.74 -5.99
CA LYS A 19 -8.42 -4.69 -7.38
C LYS A 19 -7.43 -5.30 -8.37
N ASN A 20 -6.12 -5.20 -8.08
CA ASN A 20 -5.05 -5.73 -8.93
C ASN A 20 -4.62 -7.17 -8.57
N GLY A 21 -5.28 -7.81 -7.60
CA GLY A 21 -5.11 -9.22 -7.24
C GLY A 21 -4.37 -9.47 -5.91
N TYR A 22 -4.10 -8.43 -5.12
CA TYR A 22 -3.54 -8.59 -3.78
C TYR A 22 -4.52 -9.30 -2.85
N LYS A 23 -4.02 -10.26 -2.09
CA LYS A 23 -4.78 -11.03 -1.10
C LYS A 23 -4.17 -10.79 0.29
N PRO A 24 -4.63 -9.76 1.02
CA PRO A 24 -4.13 -9.50 2.37
C PRO A 24 -4.43 -10.68 3.29
N SER A 25 -3.47 -10.99 4.15
CA SER A 25 -3.57 -12.00 5.21
C SER A 25 -3.66 -11.33 6.59
N GLY A 26 -3.73 -12.13 7.67
CA GLY A 26 -3.78 -11.61 9.03
C GLY A 26 -5.04 -10.78 9.32
N LEU A 27 -4.90 -9.77 10.19
CA LEU A 27 -6.00 -8.90 10.61
C LEU A 27 -6.71 -8.24 9.41
N LEU A 28 -5.95 -7.67 8.47
CA LEU A 28 -6.51 -7.00 7.29
C LEU A 28 -7.26 -7.99 6.38
N GLY A 29 -6.72 -9.20 6.23
CA GLY A 29 -7.38 -10.27 5.46
C GLY A 29 -8.70 -10.71 6.07
N GLY A 30 -8.72 -10.93 7.39
CA GLY A 30 -9.94 -11.33 8.11
C GLY A 30 -11.03 -10.24 8.10
N VAL A 31 -10.65 -8.96 8.19
CA VAL A 31 -11.58 -7.83 8.07
C VAL A 31 -12.18 -7.75 6.66
N LEU A 32 -11.36 -7.83 5.61
CA LEU A 32 -11.84 -7.68 4.23
C LEU A 32 -12.72 -8.83 3.76
N LYS A 33 -12.56 -10.02 4.33
CA LYS A 33 -13.42 -11.18 4.06
C LYS A 33 -14.69 -11.22 4.93
N GLY A 34 -14.84 -10.27 5.86
CA GLY A 34 -15.93 -10.29 6.84
C GLY A 34 -15.83 -11.43 7.86
N GLU A 35 -14.68 -12.11 7.94
CA GLU A 35 -14.42 -13.22 8.87
C GLU A 35 -14.19 -12.71 10.30
N ILE A 36 -13.65 -11.49 10.42
CA ILE A 36 -13.50 -10.80 11.69
C ILE A 36 -14.62 -9.76 11.77
N GLY A 37 -15.57 -10.01 12.68
CA GLY A 37 -16.66 -9.10 13.03
C GLY A 37 -16.19 -7.86 13.77
N VAL A 38 -15.27 -7.09 13.18
CA VAL A 38 -15.19 -5.65 13.44
C VAL A 38 -16.24 -5.06 12.50
N GLY A 39 -17.50 -5.01 12.95
CA GLY A 39 -18.58 -4.41 12.17
C GLY A 39 -18.15 -3.01 11.76
N MET A 40 -17.87 -2.81 10.46
CA MET A 40 -17.51 -1.54 9.83
C MET A 40 -16.97 -0.50 10.82
N ASP A 41 -15.77 -0.69 11.38
CA ASP A 41 -15.08 0.47 11.92
C ASP A 41 -14.51 1.21 10.71
N PRO A 42 -15.08 2.37 10.30
CA PRO A 42 -14.50 3.19 9.24
C PRO A 42 -13.05 3.60 9.53
N ASN A 43 -12.55 3.33 10.74
CA ASN A 43 -11.23 3.68 11.20
C ASN A 43 -10.26 2.49 11.32
N ILE A 44 -10.53 1.28 10.82
CA ILE A 44 -9.52 0.19 10.88
C ILE A 44 -8.19 0.62 10.26
N TYR A 45 -8.23 1.38 9.17
CA TYR A 45 -7.02 1.94 8.55
C TYR A 45 -6.36 3.01 9.42
N ASN A 46 -7.13 3.85 10.13
CA ASN A 46 -6.58 4.79 11.09
C ASN A 46 -5.97 4.05 12.30
N HIS A 47 -6.59 2.96 12.75
CA HIS A 47 -6.10 2.10 13.83
C HIS A 47 -4.79 1.44 13.44
N LEU A 48 -4.70 0.86 12.23
CA LEU A 48 -3.46 0.29 11.70
C LEU A 48 -2.35 1.33 11.58
N THR A 49 -2.68 2.60 11.30
CA THR A 49 -1.69 3.70 11.25
C THR A 49 -1.32 4.26 12.62
N ASN A 50 -2.17 4.09 13.64
CA ASN A 50 -1.97 4.66 14.99
C ASN A 50 -1.40 3.66 16.00
N ILE A 51 -1.66 2.35 15.83
CA ILE A 51 -1.09 1.29 16.67
C ILE A 51 0.15 0.73 15.98
N ASP A 52 1.31 1.06 16.55
CA ASP A 52 2.62 0.46 16.26
C ASP A 52 3.02 0.37 14.78
N ASN A 53 2.41 1.20 13.92
CA ASN A 53 2.54 1.13 12.47
C ASN A 53 2.36 -0.29 11.89
N GLN A 54 1.38 -1.05 12.39
CA GLN A 54 1.12 -2.42 11.91
C GLN A 54 0.82 -2.49 10.40
N TYR A 55 0.52 -1.36 9.75
CA TYR A 55 0.38 -1.30 8.30
C TYR A 55 1.66 -1.61 7.52
N TYR A 56 2.84 -1.47 8.13
CA TYR A 56 4.12 -1.77 7.49
C TYR A 56 4.24 -3.20 6.98
N VAL A 57 3.64 -4.16 7.70
CA VAL A 57 3.66 -5.58 7.30
C VAL A 57 2.99 -5.79 5.94
N TYR A 58 2.00 -4.95 5.62
CA TYR A 58 1.26 -5.03 4.36
C TYR A 58 1.96 -4.24 3.27
N ILE A 59 2.28 -2.96 3.53
CA ILE A 59 2.77 -2.06 2.48
C ILE A 59 4.17 -2.42 1.99
N PHE A 60 5.01 -3.03 2.84
CA PHE A 60 6.35 -3.46 2.46
C PHE A 60 6.43 -4.89 1.89
N SER A 61 5.30 -5.57 1.75
CA SER A 61 5.28 -6.89 1.11
C SER A 61 5.48 -6.80 -0.40
N HIS A 62 6.20 -7.76 -0.99
CA HIS A 62 6.38 -7.84 -2.44
C HIS A 62 5.04 -7.98 -3.17
N ASP A 63 4.09 -8.72 -2.62
CA ASP A 63 2.80 -8.97 -3.26
C ASP A 63 1.94 -7.71 -3.32
N PHE A 64 1.95 -6.91 -2.24
CA PHE A 64 1.32 -5.59 -2.26
C PHE A 64 2.00 -4.68 -3.29
N ALA A 65 3.32 -4.59 -3.29
CA ALA A 65 4.08 -3.77 -4.23
C ALA A 65 3.77 -4.12 -5.70
N LYS A 66 3.85 -5.40 -6.05
CA LYS A 66 3.51 -5.90 -7.39
C LYS A 66 2.08 -5.53 -7.78
N ALA A 67 1.13 -5.62 -6.85
CA ALA A 67 -0.26 -5.30 -7.11
C ALA A 67 -0.48 -3.78 -7.28
N VAL A 68 0.08 -2.93 -6.43
CA VAL A 68 -0.09 -1.46 -6.50
C VAL A 68 0.49 -0.88 -7.80
N TRP A 69 1.64 -1.41 -8.24
CA TRP A 69 2.40 -0.91 -9.38
C TRP A 69 2.28 -1.77 -10.65
N LYS A 70 1.32 -2.72 -10.68
CA LYS A 70 1.11 -3.69 -11.77
C LYS A 70 1.03 -3.09 -13.19
N HIS A 71 0.50 -1.88 -13.32
CA HIS A 71 0.22 -1.23 -14.61
C HIS A 71 1.03 0.05 -14.84
N LEU A 72 2.09 0.29 -14.06
CA LEU A 72 3.06 1.31 -14.44
C LEU A 72 3.67 0.90 -15.79
N LYS A 73 3.80 1.85 -16.71
CA LYS A 73 4.44 1.58 -18.01
C LYS A 73 5.81 0.97 -17.74
N GLU A 74 6.30 0.11 -18.63
CA GLU A 74 7.54 -0.67 -18.46
C GLU A 74 8.77 0.17 -18.04
N CYS A 75 8.69 1.51 -18.11
CA CYS A 75 9.71 2.42 -17.64
C CYS A 75 9.17 3.78 -17.15
N ASP A 76 8.44 3.81 -16.02
CA ASP A 76 8.09 5.08 -15.31
C ASP A 76 9.16 5.46 -14.26
N ILE A 77 10.35 4.89 -14.36
CA ILE A 77 11.51 5.12 -13.47
C ILE A 77 12.69 5.67 -14.28
N PRO A 78 13.69 6.31 -13.65
CA PRO A 78 14.85 6.83 -14.39
C PRO A 78 15.52 5.72 -15.21
N GLU A 79 15.91 6.05 -16.44
CA GLU A 79 16.38 5.11 -17.47
C GLU A 79 17.51 4.19 -16.99
N GLU A 80 18.39 4.72 -16.12
CA GLU A 80 19.50 3.99 -15.50
C GLU A 80 19.05 2.81 -14.61
N PHE A 81 17.82 2.82 -14.08
CA PHE A 81 17.27 1.76 -13.24
C PHE A 81 16.35 0.80 -14.01
N CYS A 82 15.89 1.20 -15.19
CA CYS A 82 14.87 0.49 -15.94
C CYS A 82 15.29 -0.89 -16.43
N SER A 83 16.57 -1.05 -16.77
CA SER A 83 17.15 -2.34 -17.15
C SER A 83 17.45 -3.27 -15.97
N ARG A 84 17.42 -2.75 -14.72
CA ARG A 84 17.92 -3.45 -13.53
C ARG A 84 16.84 -3.87 -12.55
N HIS A 85 15.68 -3.20 -12.56
CA HIS A 85 14.63 -3.43 -11.58
C HIS A 85 13.25 -3.40 -12.23
N ALA A 86 12.39 -4.34 -11.84
CA ALA A 86 10.97 -4.20 -12.10
C ALA A 86 10.45 -2.95 -11.38
N ASN A 87 9.58 -2.14 -12.00
CA ASN A 87 9.08 -0.87 -11.45
C ASN A 87 8.67 -0.95 -9.96
N TRP A 88 8.02 -2.04 -9.55
CA TRP A 88 7.59 -2.24 -8.17
C TRP A 88 8.75 -2.33 -7.17
N GLN A 89 9.91 -2.87 -7.58
CA GLN A 89 11.11 -2.96 -6.73
C GLN A 89 11.69 -1.58 -6.45
N TYR A 90 11.77 -0.75 -7.50
CA TYR A 90 12.23 0.64 -7.36
C TYR A 90 11.31 1.42 -6.41
N HIS A 91 9.99 1.37 -6.63
CA HIS A 91 9.06 2.11 -5.77
C HIS A 91 9.00 1.58 -4.34
N LEU A 92 9.17 0.27 -4.14
CA LEU A 92 9.32 -0.32 -2.82
C LEU A 92 10.57 0.22 -2.10
N GLN A 93 11.72 0.27 -2.78
CA GLN A 93 12.95 0.85 -2.24
C GLN A 93 12.78 2.34 -1.90
N GLN A 94 12.22 3.13 -2.80
CA GLN A 94 11.98 4.56 -2.56
C GLN A 94 11.03 4.80 -1.39
N MET A 95 10.02 3.93 -1.22
CA MET A 95 9.10 4.00 -0.09
C MET A 95 9.77 3.68 1.26
N VAL A 96 10.80 2.82 1.28
CA VAL A 96 11.61 2.55 2.49
C VAL A 96 12.44 3.78 2.89
N LEU A 97 12.87 4.58 1.92
CA LEU A 97 13.71 5.77 2.16
C LEU A 97 12.91 7.01 2.62
N GLU A 98 11.59 6.99 2.48
CA GLU A 98 10.73 8.11 2.89
C GLU A 98 10.40 8.03 4.37
N GLU A 99 10.59 9.13 5.10
CA GLU A 99 10.27 9.26 6.53
C GLU A 99 8.81 8.89 6.83
N ASN A 100 7.91 9.17 5.88
CA ASN A 100 6.52 8.71 5.91
C ASN A 100 6.21 7.92 4.63
N PRO A 101 6.25 6.58 4.68
CA PRO A 101 5.95 5.70 3.54
C PRO A 101 4.58 5.95 2.90
N LEU A 102 3.57 6.33 3.68
CA LEU A 102 2.24 6.64 3.16
C LEU A 102 2.24 7.91 2.30
N LYS A 103 3.09 8.90 2.62
CA LYS A 103 3.27 10.09 1.78
C LYS A 103 3.79 9.71 0.39
N TYR A 104 4.64 8.68 0.30
CA TYR A 104 5.10 8.15 -0.98
C TYR A 104 3.98 7.46 -1.75
N LEU A 105 3.23 6.55 -1.09
CA LEU A 105 2.10 5.84 -1.70
C LEU A 105 1.02 6.78 -2.22
N LYS A 106 0.79 7.91 -1.54
CA LYS A 106 -0.16 8.95 -1.96
C LYS A 106 0.04 9.40 -3.41
N LYS A 107 1.26 9.32 -3.95
CA LYS A 107 1.58 9.71 -5.34
C LYS A 107 0.97 8.75 -6.38
N PHE A 108 0.49 7.57 -5.97
CA PHE A 108 0.07 6.48 -6.86
C PHE A 108 -1.39 6.03 -6.66
N ILE A 109 -2.19 6.77 -5.90
CA ILE A 109 -3.58 6.44 -5.55
C ILE A 109 -4.56 7.54 -5.91
#